data_AF-A0A9Q0PXU2-F1
#
_entry.id   AF-A0A9Q0PXU2-F1
#
_cell.length_a   1.000
_cell.length_b   1.000
_cell.length_c   1.000
_cell.angle_alpha   90.00
_cell.angle_beta   90.00
_cell.angle_gamma   90.00
#
_symmetry.space_group_name_H-M   'P 1'
#
loop_
_entity.id
_entity.type
_entity.pdbx_description
1 polymer ?
#
loop_
_entity_poly.entity_id
_entity_poly.type
_entity_poly.pdbx_seq_one_letter_code
_entity_poly.pdbx_strand_id
1 'polypeptide(L)'
;MSPGVTIVDNMFKSDANSMNPIVQLDGDFADIDQVLVIDNNNAIGMTVKSTVGKLTVPGNGTKWVANFSSISVFPDRINHFQYSFNFQGFPAAFPAH
;
A
#
# COMPACT_ATOMS: atom_id res chain seq x y z
N MET A 1 3.04 17.84 21.12
CA MET A 1 2.10 17.10 20.26
C MET A 1 2.54 17.37 18.83
N SER A 2 3.07 16.37 18.12
CA SER A 2 3.37 16.53 16.69
C SER A 2 2.08 16.43 15.89
N PRO A 3 1.85 17.31 14.90
CA PRO A 3 0.67 17.22 14.05
C PRO A 3 0.77 15.96 13.19
N GLY A 4 -0.16 15.02 13.39
CA GLY A 4 -0.38 13.89 12.50
C GLY A 4 -1.53 14.19 11.55
N VAL A 5 -1.47 13.66 10.33
CA VAL A 5 -2.54 13.79 9.34
C VAL A 5 -3.09 12.39 9.04
N THR A 6 -4.41 12.25 9.09
CA THR A 6 -5.13 11.03 8.72
C THR A 6 -6.03 11.34 7.55
N ILE A 7 -5.90 10.57 6.47
CA ILE A 7 -6.72 10.69 5.26
C ILE A 7 -7.32 9.30 5.00
N VAL A 8 -8.55 9.09 5.45
CA VAL A 8 -9.26 7.81 5.33
C VAL A 8 -10.64 8.03 4.74
N ASP A 9 -11.10 7.04 3.96
CA ASP A 9 -12.47 6.97 3.44
C ASP A 9 -12.89 8.14 2.54
N ASN A 10 -11.95 8.72 1.79
CA ASN A 10 -12.24 9.81 0.85
C ASN A 10 -12.35 9.32 -0.60
N MET A 11 -13.13 10.06 -1.39
CA MET A 11 -13.23 9.89 -2.84
C MET A 11 -12.68 11.13 -3.55
N PHE A 12 -11.64 10.94 -4.35
CA PHE A 12 -11.02 11.99 -5.15
C PHE A 12 -11.37 11.81 -6.63
N LYS A 13 -11.55 12.92 -7.34
CA LYS A 13 -11.86 12.91 -8.77
C LYS A 13 -11.06 14.01 -9.46
N SER A 14 -10.35 13.65 -10.52
CA SER A 14 -9.73 14.62 -11.42
C SER A 14 -10.18 14.42 -12.86
N ASP A 15 -9.83 15.37 -13.72
CA ASP A 15 -9.91 15.17 -15.16
C ASP A 15 -8.94 14.06 -15.60
N ALA A 16 -9.27 13.37 -16.69
CA ALA A 16 -8.49 12.21 -17.16
C ALA A 16 -7.08 12.58 -17.65
N ASN A 17 -6.74 13.86 -17.72
CA ASN A 17 -5.48 14.36 -18.27
C ASN A 17 -4.46 14.73 -17.18
N SER A 18 -4.89 14.93 -15.94
CA SER A 18 -3.97 15.15 -14.81
C SER A 18 -3.69 13.82 -14.08
N MET A 19 -2.67 13.08 -14.50
CA MET A 19 -2.20 11.86 -13.81
C MET A 19 -1.56 12.13 -12.43
N ASN A 20 -1.95 13.22 -11.75
CA ASN A 20 -1.38 13.62 -10.47
C ASN A 20 -1.78 12.61 -9.37
N PRO A 21 -0.88 12.27 -8.43
CA PRO A 21 -1.22 11.45 -7.28
C PRO A 21 -2.29 12.14 -6.41
N ILE A 22 -3.19 11.35 -5.81
CA ILE A 22 -4.23 11.84 -4.89
C ILE A 22 -3.62 12.52 -3.66
N VAL A 23 -2.59 11.86 -3.11
CA VAL A 23 -1.81 12.33 -1.98
C VAL A 23 -0.36 12.27 -2.42
N GLN A 24 0.27 13.43 -2.43
CA GLN A 24 1.70 13.58 -2.61
C GLN A 24 2.28 14.17 -1.34
N LEU A 25 3.38 13.59 -0.90
CA LEU A 25 4.23 14.21 0.10
C LEU A 25 5.23 15.10 -0.64
N ASP A 26 5.23 16.38 -0.30
CA ASP A 26 6.22 17.34 -0.79
C ASP A 26 7.20 17.67 0.34
N GLY A 27 8.49 17.52 0.07
CA GLY A 27 9.58 17.68 1.04
C GLY A 27 10.24 16.39 1.51
N ASP A 28 11.33 16.55 2.27
CA ASP A 28 12.14 15.44 2.81
C ASP A 28 11.62 14.99 4.18
N PHE A 29 11.04 13.80 4.25
CA PHE A 29 10.56 13.19 5.49
C PHE A 29 11.64 12.31 6.10
N ALA A 30 12.64 12.93 6.74
CA ALA A 30 13.73 12.21 7.40
C ALA A 30 13.20 11.35 8.57
N ASP A 31 12.46 11.98 9.48
CA ASP A 31 11.85 11.33 10.65
C ASP A 31 10.31 11.29 10.51
N ILE A 32 9.78 10.08 10.32
CA ILE A 32 8.34 9.83 10.33
C ILE A 32 8.01 9.23 11.71
N ASP A 33 8.10 10.06 12.75
CA ASP A 33 7.51 9.76 14.06
C ASP A 33 5.98 9.97 14.06
N GLN A 34 5.46 10.52 12.95
CA GLN A 34 4.06 10.90 12.80
C GLN A 34 3.21 9.70 12.37
N VAL A 35 2.06 9.54 13.03
CA VAL A 35 0.99 8.63 12.63
C VAL A 35 0.34 9.17 11.35
N LEU A 36 0.99 8.94 10.20
CA LEU A 36 0.42 9.21 8.88
C LEU A 36 -0.35 7.98 8.43
N VAL A 37 -1.68 8.06 8.47
CA VAL A 37 -2.56 6.98 8.01
C VAL A 37 -3.28 7.45 6.77
N ILE A 38 -2.94 6.84 5.64
CA ILE A 38 -3.63 7.00 4.36
C ILE A 38 -4.12 5.62 4.00
N ASP A 39 -5.43 5.39 4.07
CA ASP A 39 -6.04 4.08 3.80
C ASP A 39 -7.45 4.23 3.23
N ASN A 40 -7.90 3.21 2.49
CA ASN A 40 -9.26 3.10 1.93
C ASN A 40 -9.75 4.33 1.11
N ASN A 41 -8.83 5.05 0.46
CA ASN A 41 -9.19 6.16 -0.43
C ASN A 41 -9.35 5.66 -1.88
N ASN A 42 -10.30 6.26 -2.61
CA ASN A 42 -10.57 5.94 -4.01
C ASN A 42 -10.28 7.14 -4.92
N ALA A 43 -9.80 6.88 -6.14
CA ALA A 43 -9.67 7.91 -7.18
C ALA A 43 -10.23 7.49 -8.53
N ILE A 44 -10.71 8.51 -9.24
CA ILE A 44 -10.98 8.47 -10.67
C ILE A 44 -9.99 9.41 -11.37
N GLY A 45 -9.17 8.87 -12.28
CA GLY A 45 -8.19 9.64 -13.07
C GLY A 45 -6.85 9.95 -12.38
N MET A 46 -6.60 9.39 -11.19
CA MET A 46 -5.41 9.67 -10.37
C MET A 46 -4.80 8.37 -9.80
N THR A 47 -3.53 8.42 -9.40
CA THR A 47 -2.86 7.30 -8.69
C THR A 47 -3.14 7.36 -7.19
N VAL A 48 -3.67 6.27 -6.63
CA VAL A 48 -3.85 6.11 -5.17
C VAL A 48 -2.51 5.76 -4.53
N LYS A 49 -2.09 6.55 -3.54
CA LYS A 49 -1.00 6.24 -2.62
C LYS A 49 -1.57 5.96 -1.23
N SER A 50 -0.96 5.03 -0.51
CA SER A 50 -1.43 4.51 0.77
C SER A 50 -0.26 4.21 1.72
N THR A 51 -0.51 4.29 3.03
CA THR A 51 0.40 3.76 4.05
C THR A 51 0.03 2.34 4.47
N VAL A 52 -1.14 1.85 4.04
CA VAL A 52 -1.61 0.46 4.21
C VAL A 52 -1.83 -0.17 2.83
N GLY A 53 -1.14 -1.27 2.55
CA GLY A 53 -1.24 -1.98 1.27
C GLY A 53 -1.75 -3.41 1.44
N LYS A 54 -2.66 -3.85 0.56
CA LYS A 54 -3.07 -5.25 0.44
C LYS A 54 -2.86 -5.70 -1.00
N LEU A 55 -2.21 -6.84 -1.19
CA LEU A 55 -1.93 -7.39 -2.51
C LEU A 55 -2.07 -8.91 -2.49
N THR A 56 -2.76 -9.45 -3.49
CA THR A 56 -2.84 -10.90 -3.74
C THR A 56 -2.03 -11.21 -4.98
N VAL A 57 -1.02 -12.07 -4.83
CA VAL A 57 -0.20 -12.54 -5.95
C VAL A 57 -0.53 -14.00 -6.24
N PRO A 58 -0.95 -14.35 -7.47
CA PRO A 58 -0.95 -15.74 -7.87
C PRO A 58 0.50 -16.22 -7.97
N GLY A 59 0.76 -17.48 -7.65
CA GLY A 59 2.01 -18.05 -8.07
C GLY A 59 2.07 -19.56 -7.99
N ASN A 60 2.83 -20.10 -8.94
CA ASN A 60 3.07 -21.51 -9.12
C ASN A 60 4.54 -21.76 -8.74
N GLY A 61 4.80 -22.29 -7.55
CA GLY A 61 6.15 -22.58 -7.09
C GLY A 61 6.37 -22.26 -5.61
N THR A 62 7.62 -22.00 -5.24
CA THR A 62 8.05 -21.74 -3.85
C THR A 62 8.48 -20.29 -3.61
N LYS A 63 8.41 -19.43 -4.62
CA LYS A 63 8.81 -18.01 -4.53
C LYS A 63 7.73 -17.12 -5.13
N TRP A 64 7.38 -16.09 -4.38
CA TRP A 64 6.42 -15.05 -4.77
C TRP A 64 7.00 -13.67 -4.45
N VAL A 65 6.68 -12.68 -5.28
CA VAL A 65 7.14 -11.30 -5.10
C VAL A 65 5.92 -10.39 -5.16
N ALA A 66 5.61 -9.74 -4.03
CA ALA A 66 4.59 -8.69 -3.95
C ALA A 66 5.28 -7.32 -4.02
N ASN A 67 5.00 -6.54 -5.06
CA ASN A 67 5.57 -5.21 -5.25
C ASN A 67 4.58 -4.12 -4.81
N PHE A 68 4.93 -3.39 -3.76
CA PHE A 68 4.11 -2.30 -3.18
C PHE A 68 4.52 -0.91 -3.67
N SER A 69 5.56 -0.75 -4.49
CA SER A 69 6.13 0.57 -4.85
C SER A 69 5.13 1.49 -5.57
N SER A 70 4.18 0.92 -6.32
CA SER A 70 3.15 1.71 -7.01
C SER A 70 2.12 2.29 -6.04
N ILE A 71 1.82 1.61 -4.92
CA ILE A 71 0.80 2.04 -3.96
C ILE A 71 1.37 2.67 -2.69
N SER A 72 2.63 2.40 -2.35
CA SER A 72 3.23 2.94 -1.12
C SER A 72 3.56 4.42 -1.26
N VAL A 73 3.24 5.18 -0.22
CA VAL A 73 3.73 6.56 0.00
C VAL A 73 5.22 6.56 0.34
N PHE A 74 5.69 5.53 1.07
CA PHE A 74 7.09 5.34 1.46
C PHE A 74 7.56 3.96 0.98
N PRO A 75 8.05 3.84 -0.26
CA PRO A 75 8.39 2.55 -0.85
C PRO A 75 9.47 1.77 -0.06
N ASP A 76 10.37 2.47 0.63
CA ASP A 76 11.48 1.86 1.37
C ASP A 76 11.24 1.73 2.88
N ARG A 77 10.01 1.93 3.36
CA ARG A 77 9.67 1.92 4.80
C ARG A 77 8.48 1.02 5.12
N ILE A 78 8.64 -0.29 4.94
CA ILE A 78 7.66 -1.29 5.41
C ILE A 78 8.02 -1.74 6.83
N ASN A 79 7.23 -1.30 7.82
CA ASN A 79 7.48 -1.61 9.23
C ASN A 79 6.69 -2.82 9.76
N HIS A 80 5.56 -3.16 9.12
CA HIS A 80 4.72 -4.29 9.51
C HIS A 80 4.23 -5.03 8.27
N PHE A 81 4.24 -6.36 8.33
CA PHE A 81 3.79 -7.21 7.23
C PHE A 81 3.06 -8.44 7.77
N GLN A 82 1.90 -8.74 7.16
CA GLN A 82 1.12 -9.94 7.42
C GLN A 82 0.83 -10.62 6.07
N TYR A 83 0.91 -11.95 6.04
CA TYR A 83 0.58 -12.74 4.87
C TYR A 83 -0.28 -13.95 5.23
N SER A 84 -1.02 -14.43 4.24
CA SER A 84 -1.80 -15.66 4.30
C SER A 84 -1.68 -16.38 2.97
N PHE A 85 -1.61 -17.71 2.98
CA PHE A 85 -1.62 -18.51 1.76
C PHE A 85 -2.99 -19.13 1.53
N ASN A 86 -3.47 -19.06 0.30
CA ASN A 86 -4.65 -19.77 -0.15
C ASN A 86 -4.22 -20.81 -1.20
N PHE A 87 -4.34 -22.09 -0.85
CA PHE A 87 -3.98 -23.20 -1.72
C PHE A 87 -5.23 -23.80 -2.35
N GLN A 88 -5.23 -23.98 -3.67
CA GLN A 88 -6.24 -24.77 -4.36
C GLN A 88 -5.80 -26.24 -4.38
N GLY A 89 -6.34 -27.07 -3.49
CA GLY A 89 -6.03 -28.51 -3.39
C GLY A 89 -5.82 -29.00 -1.95
N PHE A 90 -5.36 -30.26 -1.79
CA PHE A 90 -5.03 -30.79 -0.47
C PHE A 90 -3.76 -30.11 0.08
N PRO A 91 -3.80 -29.51 1.29
CA PRO A 91 -2.64 -28.83 1.85
C PRO A 91 -1.61 -29.87 2.28
N ALA A 92 -0.49 -29.95 1.56
CA ALA A 92 0.61 -30.86 1.94
C ALA A 92 1.34 -30.38 3.21
N ALA A 93 1.33 -29.07 3.50
CA ALA A 93 1.68 -28.40 4.75
C ALA A 93 1.75 -26.88 4.47
N PHE A 94 1.75 -26.04 5.51
CA PHE A 94 2.28 -24.68 5.36
C PHE A 94 3.77 -24.76 4.97
N PRO A 95 4.29 -23.87 4.09
CA PRO A 95 5.72 -23.77 3.85
C PRO A 95 6.44 -23.52 5.18
N ALA A 96 7.35 -24.42 5.57
CA ALA A 96 8.22 -24.19 6.72
C ALA A 96 9.24 -23.10 6.37
N HIS A 97 9.45 -22.17 7.31
CA HIS A 97 10.38 -21.04 7.18
C HIS A 97 11.84 -21.47 7.33
#